data_AF-A0A7Y3HYT6-F1
#
_entry.id   AF-A0A7Y3HYT6-F1
#
_cell.length_a   1.000
_cell.length_b   1.000
_cell.length_c   1.000
_cell.angle_alpha   90.00
_cell.angle_beta   90.00
_cell.angle_gamma   90.00
#
_symmetry.space_group_name_H-M   'P 1'
#
loop_
_entity.id
_entity.type
_entity.pdbx_description
1 polymer ?
#
loop_
_entity_poly.entity_id
_entity_poly.type
_entity_poly.pdbx_seq_one_letter_code
_entity_poly.pdbx_strand_id
1 'polypeptide(L)'
;MTFLKSTLFVLSLIILVGCSSKKTTAEEMTTHKDLLSAEKMMEQGFKMGTIVASKAEGDCPYVIEVKGEDKPYFLDPINLEEKYKKDGANVWFTFGGLRMMNRCEKANPVSIIEIRNRE
;
A
#
# COMPACT_ATOMS: atom_id res chain seq x y z
N MET A 1 -9.26 72.17 -0.93
CA MET A 1 -10.21 72.74 -1.92
C MET A 1 -9.96 72.04 -3.25
N THR A 2 -10.92 71.67 -4.13
CA THR A 2 -12.39 71.43 -4.12
C THR A 2 -12.74 70.99 -5.56
N PHE A 3 -13.66 70.07 -5.90
CA PHE A 3 -14.66 69.25 -5.20
C PHE A 3 -14.46 67.76 -5.63
N LEU A 4 -15.06 66.68 -5.13
CA LEU A 4 -16.30 66.37 -4.38
C LEU A 4 -17.62 66.32 -5.21
N LYS A 5 -18.05 65.09 -5.57
CA LYS A 5 -19.34 64.66 -6.15
C LYS A 5 -19.62 64.98 -7.63
N SER A 6 -19.82 63.91 -8.41
CA SER A 6 -21.04 63.71 -9.20
C SER A 6 -21.39 62.21 -9.24
N THR A 7 -22.67 61.85 -9.37
CA THR A 7 -23.18 60.49 -9.15
C THR A 7 -24.29 60.11 -10.12
N LEU A 8 -24.13 58.99 -10.83
CA LEU A 8 -25.17 58.16 -11.46
C LEU A 8 -24.54 56.74 -11.64
N PHE A 9 -25.07 55.58 -11.22
CA PHE A 9 -26.45 55.05 -11.19
C PHE A 9 -26.98 54.89 -12.63
N VAL A 10 -27.48 53.74 -13.13
CA VAL A 10 -27.74 52.37 -12.59
C VAL A 10 -27.21 51.35 -13.62
N LEU A 11 -26.67 50.19 -13.23
CA LEU A 11 -27.26 48.82 -13.37
C LEU A 11 -26.08 47.81 -13.29
N SER A 12 -26.24 46.48 -13.14
CA SER A 12 -26.85 45.63 -12.10
C SER A 12 -26.52 44.15 -12.42
N LEU A 13 -26.28 43.34 -11.38
CA LEU A 13 -26.36 41.86 -11.36
C LEU A 13 -25.28 40.98 -12.04
N ILE A 14 -25.31 39.68 -11.67
CA ILE A 14 -24.51 38.52 -12.14
C ILE A 14 -23.05 38.49 -11.60
N ILE A 15 -22.57 37.48 -10.85
CA ILE A 15 -23.19 36.25 -10.26
C ILE A 15 -22.49 35.91 -8.92
N LEU A 16 -23.15 35.14 -8.03
CA LEU A 16 -22.55 34.61 -6.79
C LEU A 16 -22.19 33.12 -6.91
N VAL A 17 -20.89 32.79 -7.05
CA VAL A 17 -20.29 31.45 -6.79
C VAL A 17 -18.80 31.67 -6.40
N GLY A 18 -18.21 31.03 -5.40
CA GLY A 18 -18.73 30.13 -4.36
C GLY A 18 -17.60 29.55 -3.48
N CYS A 19 -17.96 29.04 -2.29
CA CYS A 19 -17.15 28.24 -1.35
C CYS A 19 -15.71 28.67 -1.01
N SER A 20 -15.54 29.24 0.20
CA SER A 20 -14.28 29.17 0.95
C SER A 20 -13.93 27.71 1.28
N SER A 21 -12.85 27.17 0.69
CA SER A 21 -12.32 25.85 1.05
C SER A 21 -10.90 25.96 1.58
N LYS A 22 -10.74 25.81 2.91
CA LYS A 22 -9.43 25.49 3.50
C LYS A 22 -8.98 24.14 2.96
N LYS A 23 -7.98 24.10 2.08
CA LYS A 23 -7.33 22.85 1.70
C LYS A 23 -6.43 22.42 2.85
N THR A 24 -6.95 21.50 3.66
CA THR A 24 -6.29 20.94 4.84
C THR A 24 -4.96 20.28 4.46
N THR A 25 -3.90 20.55 5.25
CA THR A 25 -2.68 19.75 5.29
C THR A 25 -3.01 18.34 5.80
N ALA A 26 -3.40 17.46 4.89
CA ALA A 26 -3.78 16.08 5.18
C ALA A 26 -2.71 15.08 4.70
N GLU A 27 -2.20 15.27 3.48
CA GLU A 27 -1.34 14.31 2.78
C GLU A 27 -0.06 13.96 3.56
N GLU A 28 0.72 14.98 3.98
CA GLU A 28 1.94 14.80 4.79
C GLU A 28 1.69 14.00 6.08
N MET A 29 0.54 14.22 6.73
CA MET A 29 0.22 13.63 8.04
C MET A 29 -0.35 12.21 7.94
N THR A 30 -0.72 11.76 6.76
CA THR A 30 -0.95 10.33 6.44
C THR A 30 0.37 9.64 6.11
N THR A 31 1.08 10.09 5.07
CA THR A 31 2.32 9.44 4.60
C THR A 31 3.37 9.28 5.71
N HIS A 32 3.53 10.27 6.58
CA HIS A 32 4.49 10.17 7.69
C HIS A 32 4.06 9.15 8.77
N LYS A 33 2.76 8.90 8.96
CA LYS A 33 2.27 7.84 9.87
C LYS A 33 2.42 6.46 9.25
N ASP A 34 2.15 6.33 7.95
CA ASP A 34 2.24 5.05 7.24
C ASP A 34 3.70 4.58 7.16
N LEU A 35 4.64 5.50 6.91
CA LEU A 35 6.08 5.24 7.00
C LEU A 35 6.52 4.81 8.41
N LEU A 36 6.10 5.54 9.46
CA LEU A 36 6.39 5.18 10.86
C LEU A 36 5.70 3.88 11.32
N SER A 37 4.67 3.42 10.60
CA SER A 37 4.02 2.12 10.81
C SER A 37 4.81 1.01 10.12
N ALA A 38 5.20 1.22 8.86
CA ALA A 38 6.02 0.30 8.09
C ALA A 38 7.39 0.06 8.72
N GLU A 39 8.05 1.11 9.23
CA GLU A 39 9.31 1.03 9.98
C GLU A 39 9.18 0.09 11.18
N LYS A 40 8.19 0.31 12.06
CA LYS A 40 7.94 -0.54 13.24
C LYS A 40 7.62 -1.99 12.89
N MET A 41 6.89 -2.24 11.81
CA MET A 41 6.65 -3.60 11.32
C MET A 41 7.97 -4.27 10.90
N MET A 42 8.88 -3.55 10.26
CA MET A 42 10.20 -4.07 9.88
C MET A 42 11.14 -4.24 11.09
N GLU A 43 11.10 -3.34 12.08
CA GLU A 43 11.79 -3.50 13.38
C GLU A 43 11.31 -4.76 14.12
N GLN A 44 10.02 -5.07 14.05
CA GLN A 44 9.41 -6.31 14.55
C GLN A 44 9.71 -7.54 13.67
N GLY A 45 10.54 -7.40 12.63
CA GLY A 45 11.00 -8.49 11.76
C GLY A 45 10.05 -8.86 10.62
N PHE A 46 8.90 -8.18 10.47
CA PHE A 46 7.98 -8.45 9.35
C PHE A 46 8.59 -7.99 8.02
N LYS A 47 8.32 -8.77 6.96
CA LYS A 47 8.64 -8.40 5.59
C LYS A 47 7.39 -7.90 4.86
N MET A 48 7.61 -6.93 3.96
CA MET A 48 6.61 -6.50 2.99
C MET A 48 6.47 -7.58 1.92
N GLY A 49 5.32 -8.26 1.89
CA GLY A 49 4.98 -9.21 0.85
C GLY A 49 3.89 -8.70 -0.09
N THR A 50 3.84 -9.28 -1.28
CA THR A 50 2.68 -9.27 -2.19
C THR A 50 2.35 -10.71 -2.55
N ILE A 51 1.11 -11.14 -2.38
CA ILE A 51 0.67 -12.48 -2.79
C ILE A 51 0.53 -12.49 -4.32
N VAL A 52 1.19 -13.45 -4.98
CA VAL A 52 1.10 -13.68 -6.43
C VAL A 52 0.56 -15.09 -6.65
N ALA A 53 -0.57 -15.20 -7.34
CA ALA A 53 -1.19 -16.47 -7.69
C ALA A 53 -0.66 -17.00 -9.03
N SER A 54 -0.68 -18.33 -9.20
CA SER A 54 -0.42 -18.96 -10.51
C SER A 54 -1.47 -20.02 -10.85
N LYS A 55 -1.63 -20.23 -12.14
CA LYS A 55 -2.46 -21.29 -12.75
C LYS A 55 -1.68 -22.11 -13.78
N ALA A 56 -0.37 -21.90 -13.89
CA ALA A 56 0.49 -22.69 -14.75
C ALA A 56 0.72 -24.09 -14.16
N GLU A 57 0.75 -25.11 -15.02
CA GLU A 57 1.05 -26.48 -14.60
C GLU A 57 2.51 -26.58 -14.14
N GLY A 58 2.74 -27.26 -13.02
CA GLY A 58 4.07 -27.37 -12.38
C GLY A 58 4.54 -26.14 -11.58
N ASP A 59 3.76 -25.06 -11.53
CA ASP A 59 4.10 -23.84 -10.78
C ASP A 59 3.46 -23.81 -9.38
N CYS A 60 4.04 -23.05 -8.45
CA CYS A 60 3.50 -22.86 -7.12
C CYS A 60 2.18 -22.05 -7.20
N PRO A 61 1.03 -22.58 -6.72
CA PRO A 61 -0.28 -21.92 -6.90
C PRO A 61 -0.39 -20.54 -6.25
N TYR A 62 0.35 -20.32 -5.16
CA TYR A 62 0.53 -19.01 -4.51
C TYR A 62 1.97 -18.90 -4.05
N VAL A 63 2.60 -17.74 -4.32
CA VAL A 63 3.89 -17.35 -3.74
C VAL A 63 3.77 -15.97 -3.11
N ILE A 64 4.71 -15.63 -2.23
CA ILE A 64 4.87 -14.27 -1.73
C ILE A 64 6.07 -13.65 -2.44
N GLU A 65 5.83 -12.62 -3.26
CA GLU A 65 6.89 -11.73 -3.75
C GLU A 65 7.36 -10.85 -2.59
N VAL A 66 8.68 -10.78 -2.39
CA VAL A 66 9.32 -9.89 -1.43
C VAL A 66 10.35 -9.03 -2.16
N LYS A 67 10.35 -7.72 -1.89
CA LYS A 67 11.43 -6.84 -2.34
C LYS A 67 12.71 -7.18 -1.55
N GLY A 68 13.67 -7.83 -2.22
CA GLY A 68 15.05 -7.90 -1.74
C GLY A 68 15.81 -6.62 -2.03
N GLU A 69 17.08 -6.59 -1.60
CA GLU A 69 17.96 -5.42 -1.72
C GLU A 69 18.31 -5.14 -3.19
N ASP A 70 18.78 -6.14 -3.95
CA ASP A 70 19.08 -6.00 -5.39
C ASP A 70 17.87 -6.26 -6.31
N LYS A 71 17.00 -7.21 -5.92
CA LYS A 71 15.92 -7.74 -6.78
C LYS A 71 14.80 -8.38 -5.96
N PRO A 72 13.57 -8.49 -6.50
CA PRO A 72 12.53 -9.30 -5.88
C PRO A 72 12.93 -10.78 -5.81
N TYR A 73 12.41 -11.46 -4.79
CA TYR A 73 12.51 -12.92 -4.64
C TYR A 73 11.16 -13.50 -4.19
N PHE A 74 10.93 -14.77 -4.49
CA PHE A 74 9.67 -15.43 -4.22
C PHE A 74 9.81 -16.50 -3.15
N LEU A 75 8.85 -16.54 -2.23
CA LEU A 75 8.72 -17.54 -1.19
C LEU A 75 7.47 -18.38 -1.43
N ASP A 76 7.57 -19.68 -1.19
CA ASP A 76 6.51 -20.68 -1.39
C ASP A 76 5.93 -21.10 -0.03
N PRO A 77 4.84 -20.47 0.45
CA PRO A 77 4.31 -20.75 1.78
C PRO A 77 3.57 -22.09 1.83
N ILE A 78 4.01 -23.01 2.69
CA ILE A 78 3.35 -24.32 2.82
C ILE A 78 2.01 -24.25 3.56
N ASN A 79 1.79 -23.20 4.36
CA ASN A 79 0.68 -23.04 5.31
C ASN A 79 -0.09 -21.70 5.15
N LEU A 80 -0.14 -21.12 3.95
CA LEU A 80 -0.88 -19.87 3.70
C LEU A 80 -2.39 -20.07 3.96
N GLU A 81 -2.96 -19.27 4.86
CA GLU A 81 -4.40 -19.28 5.15
C GLU A 81 -5.25 -18.85 3.94
N GLU A 82 -6.42 -19.46 3.75
CA GLU A 82 -7.36 -19.14 2.66
C GLU A 82 -7.68 -17.65 2.54
N LYS A 83 -7.80 -16.94 3.67
CA LYS A 83 -8.10 -15.49 3.71
C LYS A 83 -7.03 -14.61 3.05
N TYR A 84 -5.82 -15.13 2.84
CA TYR A 84 -4.72 -14.48 2.12
C TYR A 84 -4.47 -15.07 0.73
N LYS A 85 -5.21 -16.09 0.29
CA LYS A 85 -5.09 -16.67 -1.07
C LYS A 85 -5.81 -15.81 -2.11
N LYS A 86 -5.40 -14.55 -2.20
CA LYS A 86 -5.90 -13.55 -3.14
C LYS A 86 -4.73 -12.90 -3.86
N ASP A 87 -4.75 -12.98 -5.18
CA ASP A 87 -3.75 -12.35 -6.04
C ASP A 87 -3.69 -10.82 -5.83
N GLY A 88 -2.47 -10.28 -5.83
CA GLY A 88 -2.20 -8.86 -5.55
C GLY A 88 -2.41 -8.42 -4.09
N ALA A 89 -2.66 -9.35 -3.14
CA ALA A 89 -2.85 -8.98 -1.74
C ALA A 89 -1.52 -8.51 -1.10
N ASN A 90 -1.50 -7.27 -0.63
CA ASN A 90 -0.41 -6.70 0.16
C ASN A 90 -0.43 -7.28 1.58
N VAL A 91 0.70 -7.79 2.07
CA VAL A 91 0.80 -8.39 3.41
C VAL A 91 2.04 -7.95 4.18
N TRP A 92 1.94 -7.99 5.50
CA TRP A 92 3.06 -8.05 6.43
C TRP A 92 3.16 -9.48 6.97
N PHE A 93 4.33 -10.11 6.90
CA PHE A 93 4.50 -11.48 7.38
C PHE A 93 5.89 -11.76 7.96
N THR A 94 5.98 -12.77 8.83
CA THR A 94 7.22 -13.40 9.31
C THR A 94 7.21 -14.87 8.93
N PHE A 95 8.39 -15.47 8.73
CA PHE A 95 8.49 -16.84 8.23
C PHE A 95 9.76 -17.56 8.72
N GLY A 96 9.68 -18.89 8.77
CA GLY A 96 10.83 -19.79 8.88
C GLY A 96 11.12 -20.44 7.53
N GLY A 97 12.38 -20.36 7.07
CA GLY A 97 12.83 -21.07 5.86
C GLY A 97 12.87 -22.59 6.08
N LEU A 98 12.36 -23.36 5.11
CA LEU A 98 12.31 -24.82 5.18
C LEU A 98 13.45 -25.45 4.38
N ARG A 99 13.90 -26.63 4.82
CA ARG A 99 14.93 -27.44 4.12
C ARG A 99 14.33 -28.59 3.29
N MET A 100 13.09 -28.43 2.85
CA MET A 100 12.44 -29.35 1.91
C MET A 100 12.81 -28.99 0.46
N MET A 101 12.59 -29.92 -0.47
CA MET A 101 12.70 -29.64 -1.90
C MET A 101 11.64 -28.60 -2.31
N ASN A 102 12.02 -27.65 -3.17
CA ASN A 102 11.11 -26.63 -3.68
C ASN A 102 9.95 -27.27 -4.47
N ARG A 103 8.72 -26.74 -4.32
CA ARG A 103 7.53 -27.24 -5.04
C ARG A 103 7.42 -26.72 -6.48
N CYS A 104 8.15 -25.65 -6.80
CA CYS A 104 8.33 -25.09 -8.14
C CYS A 104 9.70 -24.41 -8.21
N GLU A 105 10.24 -24.18 -9.42
CA GLU A 105 11.61 -23.66 -9.60
C GLU A 105 11.80 -22.22 -9.08
N LYS A 106 10.77 -21.37 -9.16
CA LYS A 106 10.89 -19.92 -8.96
C LYS A 106 10.96 -19.45 -7.49
N ALA A 107 10.59 -20.30 -6.54
CA ALA A 107 10.32 -19.90 -5.15
C ALA A 107 10.83 -20.90 -4.11
N ASN A 108 11.31 -20.39 -2.97
CA ASN A 108 11.87 -21.21 -1.89
C ASN A 108 10.83 -21.51 -0.81
N PRO A 109 10.74 -22.76 -0.30
CA PRO A 109 9.68 -23.18 0.62
C PRO A 109 9.84 -22.56 2.02
N VAL A 110 8.73 -22.04 2.57
CA VAL A 110 8.69 -21.41 3.89
C VAL A 110 7.45 -21.84 4.69
N SER A 111 7.57 -21.83 6.03
CA SER A 111 6.42 -21.80 6.92
C SER A 111 6.19 -20.36 7.38
N ILE A 112 4.99 -19.83 7.14
CA ILE A 112 4.53 -18.58 7.74
C ILE A 112 4.43 -18.77 9.26
N ILE A 113 4.87 -17.77 10.01
CA ILE A 113 4.81 -17.73 11.48
C ILE A 113 3.71 -16.75 11.90
N GLU A 114 3.79 -15.51 11.43
CA GLU A 114 2.69 -14.53 11.47
C GLU A 114 2.43 -13.94 10.10
N ILE A 115 1.17 -13.56 9.84
CA ILE A 115 0.76 -12.85 8.63
C ILE A 115 -0.47 -11.99 8.91
N ARG A 116 -0.47 -10.77 8.38
CA ARG A 116 -1.57 -9.79 8.44
C ARG A 116 -1.61 -8.97 7.15
N ASN A 117 -2.77 -8.42 6.81
CA ASN A 117 -2.88 -7.52 5.65
C ASN A 117 -1.98 -6.29 5.84
N ARG A 118 -1.48 -5.75 4.72
CA ARG A 118 -0.93 -4.40 4.63
C ARG A 118 -1.91 -3.58 3.81
N GLU A 119 -2.69 -2.76 4.50
CA GLU A 119 -3.52 -1.71 3.90
C GLU A 119 -2.62 -0.60 3.30
#